data_AF-A0A7D8UF32-F1
#
_entry.id   AF-A0A7D8UF32-F1
#
_cell.length_a   1.000
_cell.length_b   1.000
_cell.length_c   1.000
_cell.angle_alpha   90.00
_cell.angle_beta   90.00
_cell.angle_gamma   90.00
#
_symmetry.space_group_name_H-M   'P 1'
#
loop_
_entity.id
_entity.type
_entity.pdbx_description
1 polymer ?
#
loop_
_entity_poly.entity_id
_entity_poly.type
_entity_poly.pdbx_seq_one_letter_code
_entity_poly.pdbx_strand_id
1 'polypeptide(L)'
;MKAETQAIRVPERTMRRIRIECQNAILRARLTPSSDEPVQLWCVHSRQETDHAFGSQLWYFNGHAANEDQRRVPLFGVLEYSLQFGLHELVDGGVFDSAGERERFFTVYRKGCIRESLWHPGHRWLAFGMLIVTVAAMFRFLPRLLSE
;
A
#
# COMPACT_ATOMS: atom_id res chain seq x y z
N MET A 1 9.39 19.04 -1.14
CA MET A 1 9.68 18.58 -2.52
C MET A 1 8.35 18.43 -3.23
N LYS A 2 8.05 19.30 -4.21
CA LYS A 2 6.84 19.22 -5.04
C LYS A 2 6.99 17.98 -5.93
N ALA A 3 6.12 17.00 -5.76
CA ALA A 3 6.01 15.90 -6.71
C ALA A 3 5.55 16.49 -8.04
N GLU A 4 6.41 16.45 -9.05
CA GLU A 4 6.05 16.76 -10.44
C GLU A 4 4.88 15.85 -10.82
N THR A 5 3.69 16.43 -10.94
CA THR A 5 2.50 15.78 -11.47
C THR A 5 2.77 15.52 -12.95
N GLN A 6 3.47 14.43 -13.26
CA GLN A 6 3.61 13.99 -14.64
C GLN A 6 2.20 13.70 -15.17
N ALA A 7 1.79 14.43 -16.19
CA ALA A 7 0.55 14.21 -16.92
C ALA A 7 0.67 12.91 -17.72
N ILE A 8 0.56 11.79 -17.03
CA ILE A 8 0.56 10.47 -17.63
C ILE A 8 -0.74 10.36 -18.44
N ARG A 9 -0.62 10.09 -19.74
CA ARG A 9 -1.79 9.77 -20.57
C ARG A 9 -2.27 8.39 -20.19
N VAL A 10 -3.26 8.33 -19.31
CA VAL A 10 -3.90 7.09 -18.88
C VAL A 10 -5.02 6.74 -19.85
N PRO A 11 -5.10 5.49 -20.34
CA PRO A 11 -6.19 5.05 -21.21
C PRO A 11 -7.56 5.30 -20.58
N GLU A 12 -8.55 5.72 -21.37
CA GLU A 12 -9.89 6.03 -20.87
C GLU A 12 -10.56 4.86 -20.13
N ARG A 13 -10.33 3.62 -20.60
CA ARG A 13 -10.80 2.40 -19.93
C ARG A 13 -10.28 2.29 -18.49
N THR A 14 -9.01 2.60 -18.29
CA THR A 14 -8.34 2.54 -16.99
C THR A 14 -8.89 3.66 -16.11
N MET A 15 -9.05 4.86 -16.65
CA MET A 15 -9.62 5.98 -15.90
C MET A 15 -11.07 5.72 -15.46
N ARG A 16 -11.88 5.10 -16.32
CA ARG A 16 -13.25 4.68 -15.96
C ARG A 16 -13.24 3.67 -14.81
N ARG A 17 -12.34 2.69 -14.85
CA ARG A 17 -12.17 1.71 -13.77
C ARG A 17 -11.76 2.38 -12.47
N ILE A 18 -10.77 3.27 -12.50
CA ILE A 18 -10.32 4.02 -11.32
C ILE A 18 -11.48 4.81 -10.69
N ARG A 19 -12.33 5.44 -11.50
CA ARG A 19 -13.51 6.16 -11.00
C ARG A 19 -14.51 5.22 -10.31
N ILE A 20 -14.75 4.04 -10.86
CA ILE A 20 -15.62 3.02 -10.23
C ILE A 20 -15.01 2.58 -8.89
N GLU A 21 -13.72 2.28 -8.85
CA GLU A 21 -13.06 1.86 -7.60
C GLU A 21 -13.04 2.98 -6.56
N CYS A 22 -12.91 4.23 -6.99
CA CYS A 22 -13.07 5.39 -6.11
C CYS A 22 -14.46 5.41 -5.47
N GLN A 23 -15.52 5.25 -6.27
CA GLN A 23 -16.89 5.20 -5.74
C GLN A 23 -17.08 4.02 -4.79
N ASN A 24 -16.55 2.84 -5.13
CA ASN A 24 -16.59 1.66 -4.26
C ASN A 24 -15.88 1.91 -2.92
N ALA A 25 -14.71 2.57 -2.94
CA ALA A 25 -13.97 2.90 -1.73
C ALA A 25 -14.75 3.88 -0.84
N ILE A 26 -15.43 4.87 -1.42
CA ILE A 26 -16.31 5.80 -0.70
C ILE A 26 -17.47 5.06 -0.03
N LEU A 27 -18.13 4.15 -0.77
CA LEU A 27 -19.23 3.34 -0.24
C LEU A 27 -18.77 2.40 0.88
N ARG A 28 -17.58 1.79 0.76
CA ARG A 28 -16.97 0.96 1.83
C ARG A 28 -16.71 1.76 3.10
N ALA A 29 -16.43 3.05 2.97
CA ALA A 29 -16.27 3.98 4.09
C ALA A 29 -17.61 4.48 4.67
N ARG A 30 -18.75 3.93 4.24
CA ARG A 30 -20.11 4.34 4.64
C ARG A 30 -20.46 5.79 4.28
N LEU A 31 -19.77 6.33 3.29
CA LEU A 31 -20.02 7.67 2.78
C LEU A 31 -20.82 7.59 1.48
N THR A 32 -21.70 8.57 1.25
CA THR A 32 -22.44 8.68 0.00
C THR A 32 -21.72 9.67 -0.91
N PRO A 33 -21.30 9.29 -2.13
CA PRO A 33 -20.65 10.20 -3.05
C PRO A 33 -21.60 11.33 -3.45
N SER A 34 -21.14 12.58 -3.37
CA SER A 34 -21.92 13.72 -3.81
C SER A 34 -22.01 13.74 -5.34
N SER A 35 -23.22 13.93 -5.88
CA SER A 35 -23.48 14.01 -7.33
C SER A 35 -23.06 15.35 -7.92
N ASP A 36 -23.00 16.39 -7.08
CA ASP A 36 -22.88 17.79 -7.52
C ASP A 36 -21.43 18.21 -7.76
N GLU A 37 -20.46 17.50 -7.16
CA GLU A 37 -19.04 17.85 -7.28
C GLU A 37 -18.22 16.60 -7.61
N PRO A 38 -17.64 16.52 -8.84
CA PRO A 38 -16.89 15.36 -9.24
C PRO A 38 -15.62 15.22 -8.39
N VAL A 39 -15.35 14.00 -7.95
CA VAL A 39 -14.12 13.68 -7.21
C VAL A 39 -12.91 13.98 -8.10
N GLN A 40 -12.02 14.82 -7.59
CA GLN A 40 -10.77 15.17 -8.24
C GLN A 40 -9.78 14.03 -8.02
N LEU A 41 -9.13 13.59 -9.10
CA LEU A 41 -8.23 12.43 -9.13
C LEU A 41 -6.85 12.86 -9.59
N TRP A 42 -5.81 12.43 -8.89
CA TRP A 42 -4.42 12.72 -9.23
C TRP A 42 -3.57 11.46 -9.14
N CYS A 43 -2.83 11.16 -10.19
CA CYS A 43 -1.77 10.18 -10.12
C CYS A 43 -0.57 10.83 -9.41
N VAL A 44 -0.27 10.38 -8.20
CA VAL A 44 0.78 10.94 -7.34
C VAL A 44 2.08 10.15 -7.49
N HIS A 45 1.96 8.86 -7.80
CA HIS A 45 3.09 8.01 -8.06
C HIS A 45 2.78 7.09 -9.24
N SER A 46 3.73 6.95 -10.15
CA SER A 46 3.67 5.95 -11.20
C SER A 46 5.06 5.41 -11.44
N ARG A 47 5.19 4.11 -11.25
CA ARG A 47 6.38 3.32 -11.55
C ARG A 47 6.01 2.34 -12.65
N GLN A 48 6.75 2.36 -13.74
CA GLN A 48 6.58 1.39 -14.81
C GLN A 48 7.08 0.01 -14.37
N GLU A 49 6.45 -1.01 -14.92
CA GLU A 49 6.90 -2.40 -14.81
C GLU A 49 8.28 -2.56 -15.48
N THR A 50 9.12 -3.37 -14.87
CA THR A 50 10.39 -3.81 -15.45
C THR A 50 10.49 -5.33 -15.41
N ASP A 51 11.43 -5.90 -16.14
CA ASP A 51 11.65 -7.36 -16.18
C ASP A 51 11.91 -7.99 -14.80
N HIS A 52 12.28 -7.19 -13.80
CA HIS A 52 12.66 -7.63 -12.46
C HIS A 52 11.73 -7.10 -11.35
N ALA A 53 10.74 -6.27 -11.68
CA ALA A 53 9.85 -5.69 -10.67
C ALA A 53 8.50 -5.26 -11.26
N PHE A 54 7.44 -5.50 -10.49
CA PHE A 54 6.11 -4.97 -10.82
C PHE A 54 6.14 -3.44 -10.83
N GLY A 55 5.37 -2.88 -11.75
CA GLY A 55 5.06 -1.46 -11.72
C GLY A 55 4.04 -1.19 -10.62
N SER A 56 3.92 0.07 -10.24
CA SER A 56 2.93 0.49 -9.26
C SER A 56 2.39 1.86 -9.59
N GLN A 57 1.12 2.10 -9.27
CA GLN A 57 0.50 3.38 -9.43
C GLN A 57 -0.26 3.75 -8.17
N LEU A 58 -0.11 4.99 -7.74
CA LEU A 58 -0.83 5.55 -6.62
C LEU A 58 -1.66 6.74 -7.07
N TRP A 59 -2.94 6.66 -6.75
CA TRP A 59 -3.92 7.65 -7.09
C TRP A 59 -4.48 8.27 -5.82
N TYR A 60 -4.40 9.59 -5.71
CA TYR A 60 -5.13 10.34 -4.72
C TYR A 60 -6.44 10.80 -5.29
N PHE A 61 -7.48 10.78 -4.47
CA PHE A 61 -8.76 11.35 -4.82
C PHE A 61 -9.29 12.22 -3.69
N ASN A 62 -9.79 13.41 -4.03
CA ASN A 62 -10.38 14.33 -3.07
C ASN A 62 -11.75 14.77 -3.56
N GLY A 63 -12.64 15.04 -2.62
CA GLY A 63 -13.94 15.60 -2.93
C GLY A 63 -14.74 15.85 -1.66
N HIS A 64 -16.05 15.82 -1.81
CA HIS A 64 -16.98 15.86 -0.71
C HIS A 64 -17.91 14.65 -0.76
N ALA A 65 -18.23 14.11 0.40
CA ALA A 65 -19.22 13.06 0.53
C ALA A 65 -20.20 13.42 1.64
N ALA A 66 -21.38 12.79 1.62
CA ALA A 66 -22.32 12.89 2.72
C ALA A 66 -22.08 11.75 3.70
N ASN A 67 -22.00 12.07 4.99
CA ASN A 67 -21.97 11.07 6.07
C ASN A 67 -23.39 10.56 6.39
N GLU A 68 -23.53 9.61 7.31
CA GLU A 68 -24.82 9.05 7.77
C GLU A 68 -25.81 10.15 8.22
N ASP A 69 -25.32 11.22 8.85
CA ASP A 69 -26.11 12.40 9.26
C ASP A 69 -26.47 13.35 8.11
N GLN A 70 -26.24 12.97 6.85
CA GLN A 70 -26.36 13.81 5.65
C GLN A 70 -25.52 15.09 5.68
N ARG A 71 -24.54 15.16 6.59
CA ARG A 71 -23.58 16.27 6.65
C ARG A 71 -22.53 16.10 5.56
N ARG A 72 -22.25 17.20 4.86
CA ARG A 72 -21.16 17.28 3.88
C ARG A 72 -19.83 17.25 4.63
N VAL A 73 -19.01 16.25 4.34
CA VAL A 73 -17.67 16.10 4.90
C VAL A 73 -16.64 16.11 3.76
N PRO A 74 -15.46 16.72 3.99
CA PRO A 74 -14.36 16.59 3.05
C PRO A 74 -13.91 15.13 3.01
N LEU A 75 -13.55 14.67 1.82
CA LEU A 75 -13.13 13.31 1.59
C LEU A 75 -11.73 13.30 0.99
N PHE A 76 -10.85 12.49 1.58
CA PHE A 76 -9.50 12.25 1.09
C PHE A 76 -9.28 10.76 0.93
N GLY A 77 -8.97 10.30 -0.27
CA GLY A 77 -8.80 8.88 -0.53
C GLY A 77 -7.53 8.56 -1.30
N VAL A 78 -7.18 7.28 -1.27
CA VAL A 78 -6.06 6.69 -1.98
C VAL A 78 -6.50 5.40 -2.66
N LEU A 79 -6.01 5.15 -3.87
CA LEU A 79 -6.11 3.87 -4.56
C LEU A 79 -4.71 3.47 -5.02
N GLU A 80 -4.31 2.25 -4.67
CA GLU A 80 -3.06 1.65 -5.08
C GLU A 80 -3.30 0.56 -6.11
N TYR A 81 -2.54 0.62 -7.20
CA TYR A 81 -2.54 -0.37 -8.25
C TYR A 81 -1.17 -1.02 -8.40
N SER A 82 -1.17 -2.34 -8.54
CA SER A 82 -0.03 -3.10 -9.04
C SER A 82 -0.17 -3.21 -10.56
N LEU A 83 0.95 -3.03 -11.26
CA LEU A 83 1.05 -3.16 -12.71
C LEU A 83 1.92 -4.36 -13.05
N GLN A 84 1.32 -5.35 -13.70
CA GLN A 84 2.05 -6.54 -14.15
C GLN A 84 1.48 -7.05 -15.47
N PHE A 85 2.34 -7.31 -16.45
CA PHE A 85 2.00 -7.72 -17.81
C PHE A 85 0.93 -6.82 -18.47
N GLY A 86 0.99 -5.51 -18.16
CA GLY A 86 0.00 -4.53 -18.62
C GLY A 86 -1.37 -4.58 -17.93
N LEU A 87 -1.57 -5.47 -16.95
CA LEU A 87 -2.75 -5.52 -16.10
C LEU A 87 -2.66 -4.47 -14.99
N HIS A 88 -3.79 -3.84 -14.67
CA HIS A 88 -3.91 -2.92 -13.53
C HIS A 88 -4.77 -3.62 -12.48
N GLU A 89 -4.15 -4.09 -11.41
CA GLU A 89 -4.82 -4.77 -10.31
C GLU A 89 -4.89 -3.83 -9.11
N LEU A 90 -6.08 -3.65 -8.53
CA LEU A 90 -6.27 -2.85 -7.33
C LEU A 90 -5.70 -3.65 -6.15
N VAL A 91 -4.66 -3.13 -5.52
CA VAL A 91 -4.02 -3.76 -4.35
C VAL A 91 -4.76 -3.36 -3.09
N ASP A 92 -4.93 -2.05 -2.92
CA ASP A 92 -5.59 -1.49 -1.75
C ASP A 92 -6.24 -0.15 -2.07
N GLY A 93 -7.22 0.24 -1.26
CA GLY A 93 -7.95 1.49 -1.40
C GLY A 93 -8.56 1.91 -0.07
N GLY A 94 -8.35 3.17 0.28
CA GLY A 94 -8.78 3.72 1.57
C GLY A 94 -9.32 5.13 1.44
N VAL A 95 -10.21 5.48 2.37
CA VAL A 95 -10.71 6.84 2.58
C VAL A 95 -10.30 7.27 3.98
N PHE A 96 -9.93 8.54 4.10
CA PHE A 96 -9.40 9.17 5.31
C PHE A 96 -10.15 10.49 5.56
N ASP A 97 -10.22 10.86 6.83
CA ASP A 97 -10.88 12.10 7.27
C ASP A 97 -9.99 13.33 7.02
N SER A 98 -8.67 13.13 6.93
CA SER A 98 -7.71 14.21 6.71
C SER A 98 -6.66 13.87 5.65
N ALA A 99 -6.20 14.92 4.95
CA ALA A 99 -5.08 14.80 4.01
C ALA A 99 -3.77 14.34 4.70
N GLY A 100 -3.60 14.66 5.98
CA GLY A 100 -2.43 14.27 6.78
C GLY A 100 -2.38 12.78 7.08
N GLU A 101 -3.51 12.17 7.41
CA GLU A 101 -3.61 10.72 7.62
C GLU A 101 -3.34 9.94 6.33
N ARG A 102 -3.89 10.41 5.21
CA ARG A 102 -3.59 9.83 3.89
C ARG A 102 -2.09 9.87 3.58
N GLU A 103 -1.42 10.99 3.84
CA GLU A 103 0.02 11.12 3.58
C GLU A 103 0.86 10.23 4.53
N ARG A 104 0.37 10.03 5.76
CA ARG A 104 0.99 9.08 6.70
C ARG A 104 0.87 7.65 6.22
N PHE A 105 -0.30 7.26 5.68
CA PHE A 105 -0.50 5.95 5.03
C PHE A 105 0.51 5.75 3.89
N PHE A 106 0.64 6.74 3.01
CA PHE A 106 1.63 6.70 1.93
C PHE A 106 3.07 6.58 2.44
N THR A 107 3.43 7.32 3.49
CA THR A 107 4.79 7.32 4.04
C THR A 107 5.15 5.96 4.66
N VAL A 108 4.21 5.33 5.36
CA VAL A 108 4.40 3.99 5.94
C VAL A 108 4.50 2.95 4.82
N TYR A 109 3.63 3.02 3.82
CA TYR A 109 3.62 2.06 2.72
C TYR A 109 4.87 2.15 1.83
N ARG A 110 5.29 3.37 1.47
CA ARG A 110 6.52 3.62 0.71
C ARG A 110 7.77 3.14 1.45
N LYS A 111 7.80 3.23 2.78
CA LYS A 111 8.88 2.69 3.61
C LYS A 111 8.74 1.20 3.89
N GLY A 112 7.52 0.66 3.78
CA GLY A 112 7.15 -0.74 3.93
C GLY A 112 7.58 -1.64 2.78
N CYS A 113 8.02 -1.05 1.65
CA CYS A 113 9.01 -1.70 0.78
C CYS A 113 10.34 -1.74 1.54
N ILE A 114 10.36 -2.50 2.63
CA ILE A 114 11.56 -2.91 3.33
C ILE A 114 12.29 -3.71 2.27
N ARG A 115 13.24 -3.05 1.59
CA ARG A 115 14.41 -3.75 1.04
C ARG A 115 14.80 -4.69 2.15
N GLU A 116 14.61 -5.99 1.95
CA GLU A 116 15.04 -7.03 2.88
C GLU A 116 16.56 -6.88 3.02
N SER A 117 16.94 -5.93 3.86
CA SER A 117 18.31 -5.64 4.16
C SER A 117 18.65 -6.74 5.14
N LEU A 118 19.34 -7.75 4.63
CA LEU A 118 19.98 -8.82 5.41
C LEU A 118 20.79 -8.27 6.61
N TRP A 119 21.03 -6.95 6.64
CA TRP A 119 21.71 -6.18 7.67
C TRP A 119 20.78 -5.52 8.71
N HIS A 120 19.52 -5.95 8.85
CA HIS A 120 18.68 -5.46 9.95
C HIS A 120 19.16 -6.05 11.29
N PRO A 121 19.34 -5.24 12.34
CA PRO A 121 19.89 -5.69 13.62
C PRO A 121 19.03 -6.77 14.30
N GLY A 122 17.72 -6.79 14.04
CA GLY A 122 16.81 -7.84 14.50
C GLY A 122 17.16 -9.24 13.98
N HIS A 123 17.60 -9.37 12.73
CA HIS A 123 18.02 -10.66 12.16
C HIS A 123 19.28 -11.21 12.85
N ARG A 124 20.17 -10.34 13.35
CA ARG A 124 21.39 -10.74 14.07
C ARG A 124 21.04 -11.38 15.42
N TRP A 125 20.07 -10.82 16.13
CA TRP A 125 19.59 -11.39 17.40
C TRP A 125 18.86 -12.73 17.20
N LEU A 126 18.09 -12.84 16.12
CA LEU A 126 17.43 -14.10 15.74
C LEU A 126 18.44 -15.20 15.41
N ALA A 127 19.45 -14.90 14.59
CA ALA A 127 20.51 -15.84 14.25
C ALA A 127 21.30 -16.27 15.50
N PHE A 128 21.58 -15.35 16.41
CA PHE A 128 22.25 -15.66 17.67
C PHE A 128 21.41 -16.58 18.57
N GLY A 129 20.11 -16.29 18.70
CA GLY A 129 19.18 -17.16 19.44
C GLY A 129 19.10 -18.56 18.82
N MET A 130 19.02 -18.65 17.50
CA MET A 130 18.99 -19.92 16.78
C MET A 130 20.28 -20.73 16.97
N LEU A 131 21.43 -20.06 16.98
CA LEU A 131 22.72 -20.69 17.25
C LEU A 131 22.81 -21.25 18.68
N ILE A 132 22.35 -20.49 19.67
CA ILE A 132 22.28 -20.97 21.07
C ILE A 132 21.40 -22.22 21.17
N VAL A 133 20.22 -22.22 20.57
CA VAL A 133 19.30 -23.37 20.61
C VAL A 133 19.94 -24.58 19.93
N THR A 134 20.64 -24.37 18.81
CA THR A 134 21.32 -25.46 18.09
C THR A 134 22.45 -26.05 18.90
N VAL A 135 23.27 -25.21 19.56
CA VAL A 135 24.34 -25.66 20.45
C VAL A 135 23.79 -26.38 21.67
N ALA A 136 22.73 -25.85 22.30
CA ALA A 136 22.08 -26.49 23.45
C ALA A 136 21.45 -27.84 23.08
N ALA A 137 20.80 -27.92 21.92
CA ALA A 137 20.26 -29.17 21.38
C ALA A 137 21.40 -30.16 21.11
N MET A 138 22.46 -29.72 20.45
CA MET A 138 23.63 -30.55 20.19
C MET A 138 24.22 -31.08 21.50
N PHE A 139 24.49 -30.25 22.50
CA PHE A 139 24.97 -30.70 23.82
C PHE A 139 24.04 -31.69 24.52
N ARG A 140 22.73 -31.56 24.33
CA ARG A 140 21.75 -32.48 24.93
C ARG A 140 21.65 -33.82 24.20
N PHE A 141 21.81 -33.83 22.88
CA PHE A 141 21.59 -35.01 22.05
C PHE A 141 22.88 -35.75 21.67
N LEU A 142 24.03 -35.07 21.55
CA LEU A 142 25.33 -35.68 21.28
C LEU A 142 25.72 -36.79 22.27
N PRO A 143 25.58 -36.63 23.60
CA PRO A 143 25.96 -37.68 24.55
C PRO A 143 25.03 -38.89 24.48
N ARG A 144 23.80 -38.75 23.98
CA ARG A 144 22.88 -39.88 23.76
C ARG A 144 23.21 -40.66 22.49
N LEU A 145 23.67 -39.97 21.45
CA LEU A 145 24.12 -40.58 20.19
C LEU A 145 25.49 -41.28 20.31
N LEU A 146 26.33 -40.88 21.26
CA LEU A 146 27.62 -41.50 21.54
C LEU A 146 27.55 -42.63 22.59
N SER A 147 26.39 -42.82 23.23
CA SER A 147 26.17 -43.87 24.24
C SER A 147 25.43 -45.10 23.70
N GLU A 148 25.07 -45.11 22.41
CA GLU A 148 24.69 -46.30 21.64
C GLU A 148 25.90 -46.80 20.84
#